data_AF-A0A2K3KKM2-F1
#
_entry.id   AF-A0A2K3KKM2-F1
#
_cell.length_a   1.000
_cell.length_b   1.000
_cell.length_c   1.000
_cell.angle_alpha   90.00
_cell.angle_beta   90.00
_cell.angle_gamma   90.00
#
_symmetry.space_group_name_H-M   'P 1'
#
loop_
_entity.id
_entity.type
_entity.pdbx_description
1 polymer ?
#
loop_
_entity_poly.entity_id
_entity_poly.type
_entity_poly.pdbx_seq_one_letter_code
_entity_poly.pdbx_strand_id
1 'polypeptide(L)'
;HKVDLLDLKSIQSVIHGCHGVFHTASPVTDNPEEMLEPAINGTKNVIIASAEAKVRRVVFTSSIGTVYMNPNTSRDVVVDESYWSDLEHCKNTKNWYCYGKTVAEQSAWDIAKENQVDLVVVNPVLVLGPLLQSTVNASTIHILKYLTGSAKTYVNATQSYVSVKDVALAHVLVYET
;
A
#
# COMPACT_ATOMS: atom_id res chain seq x y z
N HIS A 1 -9.34 2.83 21.28
CA HIS A 1 -10.38 3.34 20.36
C HIS A 1 -10.58 2.35 19.23
N LYS A 2 -11.82 2.11 18.78
CA LYS A 2 -12.11 1.30 17.60
C LYS A 2 -12.22 2.26 16.41
N VAL A 3 -11.50 1.98 15.32
CA VAL A 3 -11.44 2.81 14.12
C VAL A 3 -11.75 1.93 12.92
N ASP A 4 -12.53 2.47 11.98
CA ASP A 4 -12.84 1.85 10.70
C ASP A 4 -12.45 2.81 9.57
N LEU A 5 -11.81 2.29 8.52
CA LEU A 5 -11.34 3.11 7.39
C LEU A 5 -12.49 3.82 6.66
N LEU A 6 -13.68 3.23 6.67
CA LEU A 6 -14.87 3.79 6.02
C LEU A 6 -15.65 4.74 6.93
N ASP A 7 -15.29 4.85 8.22
CA ASP A 7 -15.86 5.82 9.15
C ASP A 7 -14.87 6.97 9.42
N LEU A 8 -15.03 8.06 8.66
CA LEU A 8 -14.24 9.27 8.79
C LEU A 8 -14.21 9.83 10.22
N LYS A 9 -15.32 9.78 10.97
CA LYS A 9 -15.38 10.32 12.33
C LYS A 9 -14.54 9.50 13.28
N SER A 10 -14.54 8.18 13.11
CA SER A 10 -13.68 7.29 13.91
C SER A 10 -12.19 7.61 13.69
N ILE A 11 -11.80 7.94 12.46
CA ILE A 11 -10.43 8.31 12.10
C ILE A 11 -10.06 9.68 12.65
N GLN A 12 -10.91 10.69 12.45
CA GLN A 12 -10.72 12.05 12.99
C GLN A 12 -10.47 12.01 14.52
N SER A 13 -11.20 11.14 15.24
CA SER A 13 -11.08 11.02 16.70
C SER A 13 -9.70 10.56 17.19
N VAL A 14 -8.93 9.86 16.34
CA VAL A 14 -7.59 9.35 16.71
C VAL A 14 -6.44 10.13 16.09
N ILE A 15 -6.68 10.87 15.00
CA ILE A 15 -5.65 11.70 14.35
C ILE A 15 -5.51 13.07 15.05
N HIS A 16 -6.53 13.56 15.74
CA HIS A 16 -6.45 14.84 16.45
C HIS A 16 -5.31 14.84 17.49
N GLY A 17 -4.40 15.81 17.37
CA GLY A 17 -3.22 15.92 18.23
C GLY A 17 -1.98 15.13 17.75
N CYS A 18 -2.09 14.36 16.67
CA CYS A 18 -0.94 13.72 16.04
C CYS A 18 -0.09 14.72 15.24
N HIS A 19 1.23 14.58 15.31
CA HIS A 19 2.16 15.35 14.46
C HIS A 19 2.34 14.72 13.07
N GLY A 20 2.02 13.44 12.91
CA GLY A 20 2.20 12.69 11.68
C GLY A 20 1.30 11.46 11.66
N VAL A 21 1.01 10.98 10.46
CA VAL A 21 0.13 9.82 10.25
C VAL A 21 0.83 8.83 9.33
N PHE A 22 0.87 7.57 9.77
CA PHE A 22 1.33 6.44 8.95
C PHE A 22 0.12 5.64 8.50
N HIS A 23 -0.33 5.86 7.26
CA HIS A 23 -1.48 5.16 6.70
C HIS A 23 -1.03 3.84 6.07
N THR A 24 -1.01 2.79 6.88
CA THR A 24 -0.60 1.44 6.45
C THR A 24 -1.77 0.48 6.26
N ALA A 25 -2.97 0.87 6.72
CA ALA A 25 -4.14 0.00 6.74
C ALA A 25 -4.76 -0.09 5.35
N SER A 26 -4.88 -1.31 4.82
CA SER A 26 -5.47 -1.56 3.52
C SER A 26 -5.82 -3.05 3.42
N PRO A 27 -6.92 -3.42 2.76
CA PRO A 27 -7.16 -4.81 2.39
C PRO A 27 -6.02 -5.34 1.51
N VAL A 28 -5.74 -6.65 1.60
CA VAL A 28 -4.75 -7.35 0.77
C VAL A 28 -5.43 -8.58 0.18
N THR A 29 -6.13 -8.37 -0.92
CA THR A 29 -6.98 -9.37 -1.58
C THR A 29 -7.19 -9.00 -3.04
N ASP A 30 -7.39 -10.00 -3.89
CA ASP A 30 -7.84 -9.82 -5.28
C ASP A 30 -9.37 -9.91 -5.41
N ASN A 31 -10.12 -9.98 -4.30
CA ASN A 31 -11.57 -9.76 -4.34
C ASN A 31 -11.85 -8.25 -4.49
N PRO A 32 -12.39 -7.78 -5.62
CA PRO A 32 -12.61 -6.34 -5.85
C PRO A 32 -13.59 -5.72 -4.85
N GLU A 33 -14.61 -6.47 -4.39
CA GLU A 33 -15.61 -5.97 -3.44
C GLU A 33 -14.98 -5.62 -2.08
N GLU A 34 -13.99 -6.41 -1.66
CA GLU A 34 -13.26 -6.20 -0.42
C GLU A 34 -12.08 -5.22 -0.58
N MET A 35 -11.53 -5.12 -1.80
CA MET A 35 -10.31 -4.35 -2.06
C MET A 35 -10.59 -2.88 -2.37
N LEU A 36 -11.50 -2.60 -3.30
CA LEU A 36 -11.54 -1.29 -3.98
C LEU A 36 -12.06 -0.19 -3.06
N GLU A 37 -13.25 -0.37 -2.49
CA GLU A 37 -13.87 0.66 -1.64
C GLU A 37 -13.02 0.97 -0.40
N PRO A 38 -12.58 -0.02 0.41
CA PRO A 38 -11.79 0.29 1.60
C PRO A 38 -10.42 0.88 1.28
N ALA A 39 -9.77 0.47 0.19
CA ALA A 39 -8.49 1.06 -0.20
C ALA A 39 -8.63 2.51 -0.65
N ILE A 40 -9.62 2.81 -1.50
CA ILE A 40 -9.79 4.15 -2.09
C ILE A 40 -10.41 5.11 -1.08
N ASN A 41 -11.58 4.77 -0.54
CA ASN A 41 -12.31 5.64 0.39
C ASN A 41 -11.62 5.73 1.75
N GLY A 42 -11.01 4.63 2.22
CA GLY A 42 -10.20 4.65 3.43
C GLY A 42 -9.01 5.60 3.33
N THR A 43 -8.29 5.56 2.21
CA THR A 43 -7.17 6.46 1.97
C THR A 43 -7.63 7.92 1.88
N LYS A 44 -8.70 8.20 1.14
CA LYS A 44 -9.33 9.52 1.11
C LYS A 44 -9.67 10.03 2.51
N ASN A 45 -10.33 9.20 3.33
CA ASN A 45 -10.74 9.60 4.67
C ASN A 45 -9.55 9.94 5.56
N VAL A 46 -8.46 9.16 5.48
CA VAL A 46 -7.25 9.44 6.26
C VAL A 46 -6.59 10.76 5.84
N ILE A 47 -6.50 11.05 4.54
CA ILE A 47 -5.94 12.33 4.06
C ILE A 47 -6.81 13.51 4.51
N ILE A 48 -8.14 13.40 4.39
CA ILE A 48 -9.08 14.45 4.84
C ILE A 48 -8.94 14.70 6.35
N ALA A 49 -8.95 13.63 7.16
CA ALA A 49 -8.81 13.75 8.61
C ALA A 49 -7.43 14.33 9.01
N SER A 50 -6.38 13.98 8.25
CA SER A 50 -5.02 14.51 8.43
C SER A 50 -4.95 16.00 8.13
N ALA A 51 -5.63 16.46 7.07
CA ALA A 51 -5.73 17.88 6.73
C ALA A 51 -6.43 18.68 7.83
N GLU A 52 -7.56 18.18 8.32
CA GLU A 52 -8.33 18.82 9.40
C GLU A 52 -7.49 18.95 10.68
N ALA A 53 -6.78 17.88 11.05
CA ALA A 53 -5.90 17.87 12.22
C ALA A 53 -4.59 18.65 12.02
N LYS A 54 -4.32 19.15 10.79
CA LYS A 54 -3.10 19.88 10.42
C LYS A 54 -1.83 19.12 10.76
N VAL A 55 -1.82 17.81 10.48
CA VAL A 55 -0.62 16.98 10.70
C VAL A 55 0.52 17.48 9.82
N ARG A 56 1.77 17.36 10.30
CA ARG A 56 2.95 17.81 9.54
C ARG A 56 3.09 17.07 8.22
N ARG A 57 2.94 15.73 8.26
CA ARG A 57 3.13 14.84 7.10
C ARG A 57 2.33 13.55 7.27
N VAL A 58 1.81 13.05 6.16
CA VAL A 58 1.26 11.70 6.03
C VAL A 58 2.25 10.83 5.26
N VAL A 59 2.57 9.66 5.80
CA VAL A 59 3.30 8.61 5.10
C VAL A 59 2.32 7.51 4.70
N PHE A 60 2.13 7.30 3.40
CA PHE A 60 1.22 6.31 2.86
C PHE A 60 1.95 5.05 2.40
N THR A 61 1.50 3.87 2.87
CA THR A 61 2.02 2.59 2.38
C THR A 61 1.27 2.15 1.12
N SER A 62 1.90 2.42 -0.02
CA SER A 62 1.46 1.89 -1.31
C SER A 62 2.09 0.51 -1.56
N SER A 63 2.45 0.20 -2.82
CA SER A 63 2.95 -1.11 -3.23
C SER A 63 3.74 -1.00 -4.53
N ILE A 64 4.68 -1.94 -4.76
CA ILE A 64 5.28 -2.16 -6.09
C ILE A 64 4.22 -2.50 -7.15
N GLY A 65 3.05 -3.00 -6.73
CA GLY A 65 1.91 -3.24 -7.62
C GLY A 65 1.35 -1.97 -8.27
N THR A 66 1.71 -0.78 -7.74
CA THR A 66 1.40 0.51 -8.35
C THR A 66 2.41 0.92 -9.44
N VAL A 67 3.59 0.33 -9.45
CA VAL A 67 4.71 0.72 -10.33
C VAL A 67 4.93 -0.29 -11.47
N TYR A 68 4.85 -1.59 -11.18
CA TYR A 68 5.41 -2.62 -12.05
C TYR A 68 4.41 -3.27 -13.04
N MET A 69 3.10 -3.08 -12.87
CA MET A 69 2.06 -3.80 -13.62
C MET A 69 1.76 -3.13 -14.97
N ASN A 70 2.78 -2.98 -15.82
CA ASN A 70 2.65 -2.39 -17.14
C ASN A 70 3.28 -3.30 -18.22
N PRO A 71 2.48 -3.90 -19.12
CA PRO A 71 2.98 -4.85 -20.11
C PRO A 71 3.84 -4.19 -21.20
N ASN A 72 3.81 -2.86 -21.32
CA ASN A 72 4.58 -2.10 -22.30
C ASN A 72 5.97 -1.71 -21.77
N THR A 73 6.25 -1.92 -20.48
CA THR A 73 7.57 -1.65 -19.90
C THR A 73 8.58 -2.66 -20.42
N SER A 74 9.67 -2.17 -21.04
CA SER A 74 10.76 -3.01 -21.50
C SER A 74 11.45 -3.74 -20.33
N ARG A 75 12.00 -4.92 -20.58
CA ARG A 75 12.71 -5.70 -19.56
C ARG A 75 14.12 -5.17 -19.25
N ASP A 76 14.67 -4.37 -20.15
CA ASP A 76 16.06 -3.88 -20.06
C ASP A 76 16.16 -2.50 -19.39
N VAL A 77 15.05 -1.96 -18.87
CA VAL A 77 15.00 -0.66 -18.20
C VAL A 77 15.07 -0.81 -16.69
N VAL A 78 15.72 0.15 -16.04
CA VAL A 78 15.64 0.31 -14.59
C VAL A 78 14.27 0.92 -14.28
N VAL A 79 13.47 0.20 -13.50
CA VAL A 79 12.18 0.70 -13.02
C VAL A 79 12.43 1.55 -11.76
N ASP A 80 11.94 2.78 -11.77
CA ASP A 80 12.04 3.75 -10.68
C ASP A 80 10.66 4.35 -10.33
N GLU A 81 10.64 5.35 -9.45
CA GLU A 81 9.42 5.99 -8.94
C GLU A 81 8.65 6.80 -10.00
N SER A 82 9.21 7.01 -11.19
CA SER A 82 8.50 7.69 -12.28
C SER A 82 7.49 6.80 -13.02
N TYR A 83 7.54 5.48 -12.78
CA TYR A 83 6.70 4.50 -13.43
C TYR A 83 5.36 4.29 -12.72
N TRP A 84 4.32 4.06 -13.53
CA TRP A 84 2.99 3.68 -13.06
C TRP A 84 2.49 2.43 -13.77
N SER A 85 1.71 1.66 -13.04
CA SER A 85 1.01 0.49 -13.52
C SER A 85 -0.13 0.85 -14.47
N ASP A 86 -0.36 0.00 -15.45
CA ASP A 86 -1.45 0.15 -16.40
C ASP A 86 -2.74 -0.40 -15.78
N LEU A 87 -3.69 0.49 -15.50
CA LEU A 87 -4.95 0.15 -14.82
C LEU A 87 -5.80 -0.83 -15.62
N GLU A 88 -5.81 -0.73 -16.95
CA GLU A 88 -6.57 -1.62 -17.81
C GLU A 88 -5.95 -3.02 -17.85
N HIS A 89 -4.62 -3.11 -17.87
CA HIS A 89 -3.91 -4.36 -17.72
C HIS A 89 -4.23 -5.02 -16.37
N CYS A 90 -4.23 -4.27 -15.27
CA CYS A 90 -4.57 -4.79 -13.95
C CYS A 90 -6.00 -5.35 -13.91
N LYS A 91 -6.98 -4.61 -14.46
CA LYS A 91 -8.38 -5.09 -14.59
C LYS A 91 -8.48 -6.36 -15.44
N ASN A 92 -7.89 -6.34 -16.64
CA ASN A 92 -7.98 -7.43 -17.61
C ASN A 92 -7.33 -8.73 -17.09
N THR A 93 -6.29 -8.60 -16.27
CA THR A 93 -5.59 -9.72 -15.63
C THR A 93 -6.13 -10.06 -14.24
N LYS A 94 -7.19 -9.36 -13.78
CA LYS A 94 -7.81 -9.52 -12.45
C LYS A 94 -6.86 -9.31 -11.27
N ASN A 95 -5.82 -8.49 -11.44
CA ASN A 95 -4.93 -8.04 -10.37
C ASN A 95 -5.59 -6.88 -9.60
N TRP A 96 -6.68 -7.17 -8.90
CA TRP A 96 -7.49 -6.17 -8.21
C TRP A 96 -6.77 -5.54 -7.03
N TYR A 97 -5.85 -6.24 -6.37
CA TYR A 97 -4.96 -5.65 -5.37
C TYR A 97 -4.10 -4.53 -5.98
N CYS A 98 -3.43 -4.82 -7.10
CA CYS A 98 -2.58 -3.85 -7.79
C CYS A 98 -3.40 -2.67 -8.32
N TYR A 99 -4.56 -2.94 -8.90
CA TYR A 99 -5.50 -1.90 -9.35
C TYR A 99 -5.92 -1.00 -8.17
N GLY A 100 -6.38 -1.60 -7.08
CA GLY A 100 -6.86 -0.87 -5.90
C GLY A 100 -5.77 -0.01 -5.28
N LYS A 101 -4.53 -0.52 -5.16
CA LYS A 101 -3.38 0.25 -4.68
C LYS A 101 -3.02 1.40 -5.62
N THR A 102 -3.06 1.18 -6.93
CA THR A 102 -2.77 2.21 -7.94
C THR A 102 -3.77 3.37 -7.83
N VAL A 103 -5.07 3.07 -7.83
CA VAL A 103 -6.12 4.09 -7.73
C VAL A 103 -6.11 4.79 -6.37
N ALA A 104 -5.87 4.05 -5.28
CA ALA A 104 -5.77 4.65 -3.95
C ALA A 104 -4.59 5.62 -3.85
N GLU A 105 -3.42 5.28 -4.43
CA GLU A 105 -2.26 6.17 -4.43
C GLU A 105 -2.48 7.42 -5.28
N GLN A 106 -3.01 7.28 -6.50
CA GLN A 106 -3.35 8.41 -7.36
C GLN A 106 -4.34 9.35 -6.66
N SER A 107 -5.39 8.77 -6.06
CA SER A 107 -6.37 9.54 -5.28
C SER A 107 -5.74 10.20 -4.05
N ALA A 108 -4.79 9.55 -3.38
CA ALA A 108 -4.08 10.14 -2.24
C ALA A 108 -3.32 11.39 -2.65
N TRP A 109 -2.58 11.32 -3.77
CA TRP A 109 -1.85 12.46 -4.32
C TRP A 109 -2.77 13.63 -4.68
N ASP A 110 -3.87 13.36 -5.38
CA ASP A 110 -4.84 14.39 -5.76
C ASP A 110 -5.45 15.08 -4.53
N ILE A 111 -5.96 14.30 -3.58
CA ILE A 111 -6.63 14.83 -2.39
C ILE A 111 -5.62 15.55 -1.47
N ALA A 112 -4.41 15.01 -1.31
CA ALA A 112 -3.38 15.66 -0.51
C ALA A 112 -2.99 17.02 -1.10
N LYS A 113 -2.87 17.11 -2.42
CA LYS A 113 -2.63 18.38 -3.12
C LYS A 113 -3.76 19.37 -2.93
N GLU A 114 -5.02 18.93 -3.09
CA GLU A 114 -6.21 19.77 -2.88
C GLU A 114 -6.30 20.32 -1.45
N ASN A 115 -5.91 19.51 -0.46
CA ASN A 115 -6.03 19.83 0.96
C ASN A 115 -4.72 20.35 1.58
N GLN A 116 -3.68 20.58 0.78
CA GLN A 116 -2.36 21.07 1.21
C GLN A 116 -1.72 20.20 2.31
N VAL A 117 -1.86 18.87 2.18
CA VAL A 117 -1.22 17.89 3.05
C VAL A 117 0.13 17.50 2.45
N ASP A 118 1.19 17.57 3.24
CA ASP A 118 2.49 16.98 2.89
C ASP A 118 2.33 15.44 2.91
N LEU A 119 2.34 14.84 1.73
CA LEU A 119 2.21 13.41 1.52
C LEU A 119 3.52 12.85 1.00
N VAL A 120 3.99 11.77 1.63
CA VAL A 120 5.07 10.93 1.11
C VAL A 120 4.57 9.50 1.00
N VAL A 121 4.95 8.82 -0.08
CA VAL A 121 4.55 7.44 -0.35
C VAL A 121 5.77 6.53 -0.26
N VAL A 122 5.57 5.35 0.33
CA VAL A 122 6.52 4.25 0.27
C VAL A 122 5.89 3.14 -0.57
N ASN A 123 6.62 2.60 -1.55
CA ASN A 123 6.18 1.50 -2.40
C ASN A 123 6.98 0.22 -2.11
N PRO A 124 6.66 -0.54 -1.04
CA PRO A 124 7.34 -1.80 -0.76
C PRO A 124 7.11 -2.83 -1.86
N VAL A 125 8.12 -3.66 -2.08
CA VAL A 125 8.00 -4.93 -2.83
C VAL A 125 7.44 -6.02 -1.92
N LEU A 126 7.60 -7.31 -2.27
CA LEU A 126 7.10 -8.39 -1.42
C LEU A 126 7.84 -8.43 -0.07
N VAL A 127 7.13 -8.04 0.99
CA VAL A 127 7.72 -7.87 2.33
C VAL A 127 7.81 -9.21 3.06
N LEU A 128 9.00 -9.56 3.55
CA LEU A 128 9.27 -10.77 4.33
C LEU A 128 10.02 -10.45 5.61
N GLY A 129 9.89 -11.30 6.63
CA GLY A 129 10.66 -11.18 7.86
C GLY A 129 9.95 -11.79 9.07
N PRO A 130 10.48 -11.59 10.29
CA PRO A 130 9.87 -12.07 11.51
C PRO A 130 8.47 -11.48 11.73
N LEU A 131 7.52 -12.32 12.14
CA LEU A 131 6.14 -11.91 12.44
C LEU A 131 6.05 -11.55 13.92
N LEU A 132 5.58 -10.34 14.21
CA LEU A 132 5.25 -9.93 15.58
C LEU A 132 3.79 -10.26 15.93
N GLN A 133 2.92 -10.34 14.92
CA GLN A 133 1.54 -10.77 15.05
C GLN A 133 1.42 -12.30 15.06
N SER A 134 0.34 -12.83 15.64
CA SER A 134 0.10 -14.27 15.77
C SER A 134 -0.39 -14.95 14.48
N THR A 135 -0.76 -14.19 13.46
CA THR A 135 -1.33 -14.68 12.20
C THR A 135 -0.39 -14.48 11.02
N VAL A 136 -0.42 -15.43 10.08
CA VAL A 136 0.37 -15.36 8.84
C VAL A 136 -0.31 -14.40 7.87
N ASN A 137 0.42 -13.38 7.42
CA ASN A 137 -0.07 -12.42 6.43
C ASN A 137 0.20 -12.91 4.99
N ALA A 138 -0.45 -12.29 4.00
CA ALA A 138 -0.43 -12.71 2.60
C ALA A 138 0.98 -12.89 2.00
N SER A 139 1.92 -11.97 2.29
CA SER A 139 3.29 -12.08 1.76
C SER A 139 4.06 -13.26 2.34
N THR A 140 3.83 -13.59 3.61
CA THR A 140 4.44 -14.77 4.24
C THR A 140 3.83 -16.06 3.70
N ILE A 141 2.53 -16.09 3.38
CA ILE A 141 1.88 -17.24 2.73
C ILE A 141 2.59 -17.61 1.41
N HIS A 142 3.05 -16.61 0.66
CA HIS A 142 3.78 -16.83 -0.60
C HIS A 142 5.05 -17.67 -0.43
N ILE A 143 5.75 -17.56 0.71
CA ILE A 143 6.91 -18.39 1.03
C ILE A 143 6.50 -19.67 1.77
N LEU A 144 5.59 -19.56 2.73
CA LEU A 144 5.15 -20.65 3.58
C LEU A 144 4.61 -21.84 2.76
N LYS A 145 3.89 -21.58 1.65
CA LYS A 145 3.35 -22.63 0.77
C LYS A 145 4.40 -23.61 0.24
N TYR A 146 5.66 -23.19 0.12
CA TYR A 146 6.76 -24.06 -0.29
C TYR A 146 7.28 -24.88 0.89
N LEU A 147 7.39 -24.27 2.07
CA LEU A 147 7.86 -24.94 3.28
C LEU A 147 6.88 -26.01 3.78
N THR A 148 5.58 -25.78 3.62
CA THR A 148 4.53 -26.76 3.95
C THR A 148 4.35 -27.83 2.86
N GLY A 149 4.97 -27.64 1.70
CA GLY A 149 4.74 -28.48 0.52
C GLY A 149 3.32 -28.35 -0.07
N SER A 150 2.56 -27.30 0.28
CA SER A 150 1.27 -27.02 -0.35
C SER A 150 1.42 -26.68 -1.83
N ALA A 151 2.49 -25.96 -2.18
CA ALA A 151 2.92 -25.77 -3.56
C ALA A 151 3.86 -26.91 -3.96
N LYS A 152 3.52 -27.64 -5.03
CA LYS A 152 4.35 -28.75 -5.57
C LYS A 152 5.32 -28.31 -6.66
N THR A 153 5.08 -27.14 -7.24
CA THR A 153 5.90 -26.53 -8.29
C THR A 153 6.08 -25.04 -8.00
N TYR A 154 7.01 -24.40 -8.71
CA TYR A 154 7.17 -22.96 -8.72
C TYR A 154 6.87 -22.41 -10.11
N VAL A 155 6.46 -21.15 -10.16
CA VAL A 155 6.18 -20.44 -11.41
C VAL A 155 7.49 -19.92 -11.98
N ASN A 156 7.67 -19.96 -13.30
CA ASN A 156 8.78 -19.31 -13.97
C ASN A 156 8.54 -17.79 -14.04
N ALA A 157 8.73 -17.13 -12.90
CA ALA A 157 8.55 -15.68 -12.72
C ALA A 157 9.55 -15.16 -11.69
N THR A 158 9.86 -13.87 -11.80
CA THR A 158 10.73 -13.15 -10.86
C THR A 158 9.92 -12.13 -10.08
N GLN A 159 10.35 -11.86 -8.84
CA GLN A 159 9.74 -10.86 -7.97
C GLN A 159 10.80 -10.27 -7.04
N SER A 160 10.64 -9.01 -6.67
CA SER A 160 11.50 -8.33 -5.71
C SER A 160 11.05 -8.58 -4.27
N TYR A 161 12.00 -8.64 -3.34
CA TYR A 161 11.78 -8.91 -1.92
C TYR A 161 12.46 -7.87 -1.04
N VAL A 162 11.87 -7.59 0.12
CA VAL A 162 12.43 -6.64 1.10
C VAL A 162 12.16 -7.12 2.52
N SER A 163 13.08 -6.82 3.44
CA SER A 163 12.90 -7.07 4.87
C SER A 163 11.82 -6.17 5.45
N VAL A 164 10.95 -6.72 6.30
CA VAL A 164 9.94 -5.95 7.07
C VAL A 164 10.56 -4.87 7.94
N LYS A 165 11.79 -5.09 8.43
CA LYS A 165 12.52 -4.09 9.23
C LYS A 165 12.94 -2.89 8.39
N ASP A 166 13.36 -3.14 7.15
CA ASP A 166 13.81 -2.08 6.24
C ASP A 166 12.61 -1.25 5.78
N VAL A 167 11.46 -1.88 5.54
CA VAL A 167 10.21 -1.17 5.23
C VAL A 167 9.79 -0.29 6.40
N ALA A 168 9.79 -0.80 7.63
CA ALA A 168 9.45 -0.01 8.81
C ALA A 168 10.42 1.17 8.99
N LEU A 169 11.72 0.95 8.83
CA LEU A 169 12.74 2.00 8.89
C LEU A 169 12.53 3.05 7.79
N ALA A 170 12.23 2.63 6.56
CA ALA A 170 11.99 3.54 5.45
C ALA A 170 10.81 4.49 5.75
N HIS A 171 9.71 3.99 6.33
CA HIS A 171 8.58 4.84 6.73
C HIS A 171 9.02 5.90 7.75
N VAL A 172 9.78 5.51 8.78
CA VAL A 172 10.28 6.46 9.80
C VAL A 172 11.20 7.49 9.15
N LEU A 173 12.14 7.06 8.31
CA LEU A 173 13.10 7.97 7.67
C LEU A 173 12.41 9.01 6.79
N VAL A 174 11.44 8.63 5.95
CA VAL A 174 10.73 9.58 5.08
C VAL A 174 9.78 10.50 5.85
N TYR A 175 9.38 10.13 7.07
CA TYR A 175 8.63 11.02 7.94
C TYR A 175 9.52 12.09 8.58
N GLU A 176 10.73 11.71 9.00
CA GLU A 176 11.64 12.57 9.77
C GLU A 176 12.42 13.59 8.91
N THR A 177 12.45 13.42 7.59
CA THR A 177 13.07 14.37 6.64
C THR A 177 12.40 15.76 6.63
#